data_AF-A0A1Z2LDZ0-F1
#
_entry.id   AF-A0A1Z2LDZ0-F1
#
_cell.length_a   1.000
_cell.length_b   1.000
_cell.length_c   1.000
_cell.angle_alpha   90.00
_cell.angle_beta   90.00
_cell.angle_gamma   90.00
#
_symmetry.space_group_name_H-M   'P 1'
#
loop_
_entity.id
_entity.type
_entity.pdbx_description
1 polymer ?
#
loop_
_entity_poly.entity_id
_entity_poly.type
_entity_poly.pdbx_seq_one_letter_code
_entity_poly.pdbx_strand_id
1 'polypeptide(L)'
;MAEAHSAAGGPAYLAELCGRSPALGGALGACHSLDVPLLFGTFGSPAGRGLLGEGAPSAGTVAFADGLRRAWTAFAHDGDPGWPAYEPGRRLTRLLGPASTTAPYPEETSRRIWDGHGIEPFDLVRPHRQEGSIRAESVCAGSGAHSPLWGRRAGARSGYPRSAPARRLR
;
A
#
# COMPACT_ATOMS: atom_id res chain seq x y z
N MET A 1 -8.36 5.88 16.21
CA MET A 1 -7.42 5.38 17.24
C MET A 1 -6.49 6.48 17.77
N ALA A 2 -5.66 7.12 16.93
CA ALA A 2 -4.72 8.16 17.38
C ALA A 2 -5.41 9.31 18.14
N GLU A 3 -6.55 9.80 17.62
CA GLU A 3 -7.37 10.82 18.30
C GLU A 3 -7.84 10.36 19.69
N ALA A 4 -8.40 9.16 19.80
CA ALA A 4 -8.87 8.62 21.07
C ALA A 4 -7.73 8.42 22.08
N HIS A 5 -6.57 7.92 21.63
CA HIS A 5 -5.41 7.74 22.50
C HIS A 5 -4.85 9.08 23.01
N SER A 6 -4.75 10.07 22.13
CA SER A 6 -4.34 11.43 22.48
C SER A 6 -5.34 12.10 23.43
N ALA A 7 -6.64 11.96 23.21
CA ALA A 7 -7.68 12.48 24.09
C ALA A 7 -7.67 11.84 25.49
N ALA A 8 -7.21 10.59 25.59
CA ALA A 8 -7.00 9.90 26.87
C ALA A 8 -5.69 10.31 27.58
N GLY A 9 -4.91 11.23 27.01
CA GLY A 9 -3.65 11.73 27.58
C GLY A 9 -2.40 10.94 27.19
N GLY A 10 -2.53 9.94 26.31
CA GLY A 10 -1.39 9.16 25.83
C GLY A 10 -0.71 9.78 24.59
N PRO A 11 0.61 9.69 24.44
CA PRO A 11 1.30 10.12 23.23
C PRO A 11 0.99 9.15 22.07
N ALA A 12 0.59 9.70 20.93
CA ALA A 12 0.42 8.92 19.69
C ALA A 12 1.34 9.48 18.61
N TYR A 13 1.84 8.64 17.72
CA TYR A 13 2.67 9.04 16.58
C TYR A 13 2.07 8.45 15.32
N LEU A 14 1.65 9.30 14.38
CA LEU A 14 0.97 8.86 13.16
C LEU A 14 1.99 8.74 12.02
N ALA A 15 1.92 7.63 11.28
CA ALA A 15 2.76 7.41 10.12
C ALA A 15 1.96 6.71 9.01
N GLU A 16 2.32 7.00 7.76
CA GLU A 16 1.75 6.40 6.57
C GLU A 16 2.88 5.88 5.69
N LEU A 17 2.81 4.62 5.28
CA LEU A 17 3.78 4.02 4.37
C LEU A 17 3.50 4.49 2.94
N CYS A 18 4.36 5.35 2.41
CA CYS A 18 4.31 5.83 1.03
C CYS A 18 5.36 5.15 0.12
N GLY A 19 6.30 4.40 0.71
CA GLY A 19 7.29 3.61 0.00
C GLY A 19 6.61 2.58 -0.92
N ARG A 20 6.98 2.58 -2.20
CA ARG A 20 6.38 1.70 -3.20
C ARG A 20 7.14 0.38 -3.29
N SER A 21 6.40 -0.72 -3.33
CA SER A 21 6.90 -2.02 -3.72
C SER A 21 7.47 -1.95 -5.14
N PRO A 22 8.71 -2.42 -5.39
CA PRO A 22 9.24 -2.60 -6.75
C PRO A 22 8.75 -3.90 -7.41
N ALA A 23 8.08 -4.79 -6.68
CA ALA A 23 7.59 -6.05 -7.21
C ALA A 23 6.55 -5.82 -8.33
N LEU A 24 6.46 -6.76 -9.26
CA LEU A 24 5.58 -6.67 -10.43
C LEU A 24 5.74 -5.35 -11.20
N GLY A 25 6.98 -4.87 -11.32
CA GLY A 25 7.28 -3.61 -12.01
C GLY A 25 6.70 -2.37 -11.33
N GLY A 26 6.43 -2.43 -10.02
CA GLY A 26 5.88 -1.31 -9.26
C GLY A 26 4.35 -1.22 -9.22
N ALA A 27 3.66 -2.23 -9.78
CA ALA A 27 2.19 -2.25 -9.88
C ALA A 27 1.48 -2.30 -8.51
N LEU A 28 2.13 -2.84 -7.49
CA LEU A 28 1.55 -2.94 -6.14
C LEU A 28 1.51 -1.60 -5.39
N GLY A 29 2.34 -0.63 -5.77
CA GLY A 29 2.42 0.64 -5.04
C GLY A 29 2.84 0.46 -3.58
N ALA A 30 2.36 1.33 -2.69
CA ALA A 30 2.47 1.13 -1.25
C ALA A 30 1.39 0.12 -0.80
N CYS A 31 1.73 -1.16 -0.86
CA CYS A 31 0.76 -2.24 -0.63
C CYS A 31 0.72 -2.72 0.82
N HIS A 32 -0.35 -3.45 1.13
CA HIS A 32 -0.52 -4.15 2.39
C HIS A 32 0.68 -5.06 2.71
N SER A 33 1.07 -5.11 3.98
CA SER A 33 2.18 -5.91 4.53
C SER A 33 3.59 -5.56 4.04
N LEU A 34 3.77 -4.51 3.21
CA LEU A 34 5.10 -4.12 2.72
C LEU A 34 6.05 -3.66 3.83
N ASP A 35 5.50 -3.08 4.90
CA ASP A 35 6.22 -2.66 6.10
C ASP A 35 6.93 -3.81 6.81
N VAL A 36 6.37 -5.02 6.80
CA VAL A 36 6.92 -6.18 7.52
C VAL A 36 8.34 -6.53 7.05
N PRO A 37 8.61 -6.85 5.78
CA PRO A 37 9.97 -7.18 5.36
C PRO A 37 10.95 -6.00 5.44
N LEU A 38 10.46 -4.75 5.35
CA LEU A 38 11.28 -3.55 5.56
C LEU A 38 11.71 -3.42 7.02
N LEU A 39 10.77 -3.59 7.95
CA LEU A 39 10.98 -3.42 9.38
C LEU A 39 11.81 -4.55 9.98
N PHE A 40 11.68 -5.78 9.49
CA PHE A 40 12.45 -6.90 10.01
C PHE A 40 13.72 -7.21 9.20
N GLY A 41 13.96 -6.50 8.09
CA GLY A 41 15.10 -6.76 7.22
C GLY A 41 15.04 -8.14 6.54
N THR A 42 13.87 -8.75 6.44
CA THR A 42 13.65 -10.10 5.92
C THR A 42 13.44 -10.11 4.41
N PHE A 43 14.24 -9.31 3.68
CA PHE A 43 14.12 -9.10 2.23
C PHE A 43 14.15 -10.41 1.43
N GLY A 44 14.99 -11.37 1.85
CA GLY A 44 15.14 -12.67 1.19
C GLY A 44 14.11 -13.73 1.57
N SER A 45 13.15 -13.43 2.46
CA SER A 45 12.07 -14.36 2.80
C SER A 45 11.09 -14.53 1.62
N PRO A 46 10.27 -15.59 1.58
CA PRO A 46 9.25 -15.74 0.53
C PRO A 46 8.31 -14.53 0.41
N ALA A 47 7.84 -14.01 1.54
CA ALA A 47 7.03 -12.79 1.58
C ALA A 47 7.82 -11.55 1.14
N GLY A 48 9.07 -11.43 1.61
CA GLY A 48 9.99 -10.35 1.21
C GLY A 48 10.21 -10.29 -0.29
N ARG A 49 10.51 -11.41 -0.93
CA ARG A 49 10.67 -11.51 -2.39
C ARG A 49 9.37 -11.20 -3.14
N GLY A 50 8.24 -11.67 -2.64
CA GLY A 50 6.93 -11.37 -3.21
C GLY A 50 6.58 -9.88 -3.20
N LEU A 51 7.03 -9.13 -2.18
CA LEU A 51 6.69 -7.72 -1.97
C LEU A 51 7.79 -6.74 -2.39
N LEU A 52 9.05 -7.16 -2.41
CA LEU A 52 10.21 -6.32 -2.73
C LEU A 52 10.93 -6.74 -4.00
N GLY A 53 10.39 -7.73 -4.71
CA GLY A 53 10.95 -8.28 -5.93
C GLY A 53 12.00 -9.36 -5.66
N GLU A 54 12.31 -10.09 -6.72
CA GLU A 54 13.39 -11.09 -6.70
C GLU A 54 14.76 -10.42 -6.74
N GLY A 55 15.74 -11.05 -6.09
CA GLY A 55 17.13 -10.57 -6.04
C GLY A 55 17.45 -9.69 -4.84
N ALA A 56 18.60 -9.02 -4.90
CA ALA A 56 19.07 -8.14 -3.83
C ALA A 56 18.30 -6.81 -3.85
N PRO A 57 17.85 -6.29 -2.69
CA PRO A 57 17.16 -5.00 -2.63
C PRO A 57 18.10 -3.87 -3.09
N SER A 58 17.53 -2.84 -3.72
CA SER A 58 18.30 -1.66 -4.11
C SER A 58 18.86 -0.93 -2.88
N ALA A 59 19.97 -0.22 -3.05
CA ALA A 59 20.56 0.58 -1.96
C ALA A 59 19.56 1.59 -1.36
N GLY A 60 18.68 2.17 -2.18
CA GLY A 60 17.61 3.05 -1.70
C GLY A 60 16.56 2.33 -0.85
N THR A 61 16.20 1.08 -1.20
CA THR A 61 15.30 0.24 -0.39
C THR A 61 15.92 -0.10 0.94
N VAL A 62 17.21 -0.47 0.94
CA VAL A 62 17.96 -0.78 2.17
C VAL A 62 18.02 0.46 3.06
N ALA A 63 18.44 1.62 2.52
CA ALA A 63 18.52 2.86 3.29
C ALA A 63 17.17 3.29 3.88
N PHE A 64 16.07 3.12 3.13
CA PHE A 64 14.73 3.37 3.61
C PHE A 64 14.34 2.43 4.76
N ALA A 65 14.54 1.12 4.57
CA ALA A 65 14.29 0.11 5.60
C ALA A 65 15.11 0.39 6.87
N ASP A 66 16.37 0.79 6.73
CA ASP A 66 17.23 1.16 7.86
C ASP A 66 16.68 2.35 8.64
N GLY A 67 16.15 3.36 7.95
CA GLY A 67 15.46 4.49 8.57
C GLY A 67 14.23 4.08 9.36
N LEU A 68 13.41 3.19 8.78
CA LEU A 68 12.22 2.64 9.44
C LEU A 68 12.59 1.88 10.71
N ARG A 69 13.59 1.00 10.64
CA ARG A 69 14.07 0.23 11.81
C ARG A 69 14.63 1.11 12.91
N ARG A 70 15.39 2.15 12.57
CA ARG A 70 15.88 3.12 13.56
C ARG A 70 14.73 3.80 14.29
N ALA A 71 13.71 4.27 13.57
CA ALA A 71 12.57 4.92 14.19
C ALA A 71 11.78 3.98 15.12
N TRP A 72 11.52 2.75 14.70
CA TRP A 72 10.82 1.77 15.54
C TRP A 72 11.63 1.37 16.77
N THR A 73 12.95 1.22 16.62
CA THR A 73 13.85 0.91 17.74
C THR A 73 13.90 2.06 18.74
N ALA A 74 13.99 3.31 18.26
CA ALA A 74 13.95 4.50 19.10
C ALA A 74 12.62 4.61 19.86
N PHE A 75 11.50 4.36 19.18
CA PHE A 75 10.20 4.33 19.84
C PHE A 75 10.10 3.24 20.92
N ALA A 76 10.57 2.03 20.63
CA ALA A 76 10.53 0.93 21.59
C ALA A 76 11.42 1.20 22.83
N HIS A 77 12.52 1.93 22.65
CA HIS A 77 13.46 2.26 23.71
C HIS A 77 13.01 3.48 24.54
N ASP A 78 12.67 4.57 23.87
CA ASP A 78 12.48 5.90 24.48
C ASP A 78 11.03 6.43 24.39
N GLY A 79 10.17 5.77 23.61
CA GLY A 79 8.83 6.27 23.31
C GLY A 79 8.80 7.39 22.24
N ASP A 80 9.95 7.76 21.65
CA ASP A 80 10.06 8.79 20.61
C ASP A 80 10.62 8.19 19.30
N PRO A 81 9.84 8.18 18.20
CA PRO A 81 10.32 7.68 16.91
C PRO A 81 11.12 8.72 16.10
N GLY A 82 11.28 9.96 16.61
CA GLY A 82 12.01 11.05 15.96
C GLY A 82 11.15 11.97 15.10
N TRP A 83 9.84 12.03 15.34
CA TRP A 83 8.95 13.01 14.71
C TRP A 83 7.86 13.48 15.68
N PRO A 84 7.22 14.63 15.42
CA PRO A 84 6.23 15.19 16.34
C PRO A 84 5.08 14.22 16.65
N ALA A 85 4.64 14.23 17.91
CA ALA A 85 3.45 13.50 18.33
C ALA A 85 2.20 14.03 17.61
N TYR A 86 1.20 13.18 17.53
CA TYR A 86 -0.11 13.47 16.97
C TYR A 86 -0.81 14.54 17.81
N GLU A 87 -1.21 15.61 17.14
CA GLU A 87 -2.03 16.68 17.70
C GLU A 87 -3.35 16.76 16.92
N PRO A 88 -4.52 16.57 17.55
CA PRO A 88 -5.81 16.49 16.84
C PRO A 88 -6.10 17.66 15.88
N GLY A 89 -5.63 18.87 16.20
CA GLY A 89 -5.81 20.05 15.36
C GLY A 89 -4.92 20.10 14.11
N ARG A 90 -3.74 19.48 14.15
CA ARG A 90 -2.76 19.52 13.05
C ARG A 90 -2.69 18.21 12.28
N ARG A 91 -3.01 17.09 12.95
CA ARG A 91 -2.96 15.72 12.43
C ARG A 91 -1.68 15.43 11.67
N LEU A 92 -0.54 15.84 12.24
CA LEU A 92 0.76 15.61 11.61
C LEU A 92 1.00 14.10 11.46
N THR A 93 1.42 13.72 10.26
CA THR A 93 1.66 12.35 9.85
C THR A 93 3.04 12.23 9.23
N ARG A 94 3.80 11.23 9.68
CA ARG A 94 5.07 10.86 9.07
C ARG A 94 4.82 10.09 7.78
N LEU A 95 5.14 10.69 6.64
CA LEU A 95 5.07 10.03 5.34
C LEU A 95 6.36 9.25 5.13
N LEU A 96 6.27 7.92 5.26
CA LEU A 96 7.40 7.00 5.25
C LEU A 96 7.68 6.53 3.82
N GLY A 97 8.75 7.04 3.24
CA GLY A 97 9.28 6.59 1.96
C GLY A 97 10.79 6.85 1.87
N PRO A 98 11.40 6.62 0.69
CA PRO A 98 12.83 6.88 0.48
C PRO A 98 13.26 8.30 0.90
N ALA A 99 12.38 9.29 0.72
CA ALA A 99 12.53 10.64 1.26
C ALA A 99 11.37 10.90 2.23
N SER A 100 11.54 10.49 3.49
CA SER A 100 10.48 10.62 4.49
C SER A 100 10.29 12.08 4.93
N THR A 101 9.04 12.53 5.03
CA THR A 101 8.67 13.89 5.46
C THR A 101 7.56 13.85 6.50
N THR A 102 7.25 14.99 7.12
CA THR A 102 6.10 15.13 8.02
C THR A 102 5.20 16.23 7.49
N ALA A 103 3.92 15.92 7.33
CA ALA A 103 2.92 16.82 6.76
C ALA A 103 1.57 16.65 7.50
N PRO A 104 0.62 17.60 7.36
CA PRO A 104 -0.76 17.34 7.73
C PRO A 104 -1.29 16.08 7.05
N TYR A 105 -2.20 15.37 7.70
CA TYR A 105 -2.74 14.09 7.23
C TYR A 105 -3.25 14.18 5.78
N PRO A 106 -2.64 13.44 4.82
CA PRO A 106 -2.95 13.59 3.40
C PRO A 106 -4.37 13.11 3.06
N GLU A 107 -4.88 12.12 3.78
CA GLU A 107 -6.19 11.50 3.55
C GLU A 107 -7.33 12.20 4.32
N GLU A 108 -7.17 13.48 4.65
CA GLU A 108 -8.18 14.28 5.37
C GLU A 108 -9.52 14.35 4.62
N THR A 109 -9.49 14.41 3.28
CA THR A 109 -10.72 14.37 2.47
C THR A 109 -11.47 13.06 2.66
N SER A 110 -10.76 11.93 2.63
CA SER A 110 -11.34 10.61 2.87
C SER A 110 -11.89 10.52 4.29
N ARG A 111 -11.11 10.94 5.30
CA ARG A 111 -11.54 10.96 6.70
C ARG A 111 -12.88 11.67 6.89
N ARG A 112 -13.07 12.83 6.25
CA ARG A 112 -14.31 13.61 6.33
C ARG A 112 -15.51 12.92 5.70
N ILE A 113 -15.31 12.16 4.62
CA ILE A 113 -16.38 11.37 4.00
C ILE A 113 -16.89 10.31 4.97
N TRP A 114 -15.99 9.71 5.76
CA TRP A 114 -16.34 8.65 6.71
C TRP A 114 -16.63 9.15 8.13
N ASP A 115 -16.48 10.45 8.39
CA ASP A 115 -16.70 11.03 9.71
C ASP A 115 -18.18 10.90 10.12
N GLY A 116 -18.42 10.41 11.34
CA GLY A 116 -19.79 10.11 11.81
C GLY A 116 -20.46 8.89 11.16
N HIS A 117 -19.80 8.18 10.23
CA HIS A 117 -20.31 6.93 9.66
C HIS A 117 -19.79 5.72 10.44
N GLY A 118 -20.65 5.14 11.28
CA GLY A 118 -20.37 3.84 11.90
C GLY A 118 -20.35 2.73 10.84
N ILE A 119 -19.34 1.87 10.88
CA ILE A 119 -19.38 0.60 10.16
C ILE A 119 -20.08 -0.39 11.07
N GLU A 120 -21.36 -0.63 10.81
CA GLU A 120 -22.11 -1.66 11.52
C GLU A 120 -21.48 -3.03 11.20
N PRO A 121 -21.04 -3.79 12.23
CA PRO A 121 -20.52 -5.12 11.99
C PRO A 121 -21.62 -6.01 11.40
N PHE A 122 -21.24 -6.90 10.50
CA PHE A 122 -22.19 -7.87 9.96
C PHE A 122 -22.67 -8.76 11.11
N ASP A 123 -23.98 -8.74 11.38
CA ASP A 123 -24.56 -9.68 12.33
C ASP A 123 -24.54 -11.08 11.69
N LEU A 124 -23.64 -11.94 12.20
CA LEU A 124 -23.51 -13.31 11.73
C LEU A 124 -24.62 -14.24 12.26
N VAL A 125 -25.41 -13.77 13.24
CA VAL A 125 -26.45 -14.53 13.92
C VAL A 125 -27.84 -14.13 13.40
N ARG A 126 -28.05 -12.87 13.03
CA ARG A 126 -29.28 -12.43 12.36
C ARG A 126 -29.02 -12.04 10.91
N PRO A 127 -29.73 -12.65 9.94
CA PRO A 127 -29.59 -12.24 8.56
C PRO A 127 -30.00 -10.76 8.41
N HIS A 128 -29.10 -9.95 7.89
CA HIS A 128 -29.39 -8.59 7.47
C HIS A 128 -30.55 -8.59 6.47
N ARG A 129 -31.72 -8.09 6.87
CA ARG A 129 -32.79 -7.78 5.92
C ARG A 129 -32.44 -6.46 5.23
N GLN A 130 -32.14 -6.50 3.94
CA GLN A 130 -31.97 -5.30 3.12
C GLN A 130 -33.32 -4.59 2.97
N GLU A 131 -33.63 -3.68 3.89
CA GLU A 131 -34.69 -2.70 3.69
C GLU A 131 -34.08 -1.46 3.04
N GLY A 132 -34.24 -1.36 1.73
CA GLY A 132 -33.76 -0.24 0.92
C GLY A 132 -32.83 -0.67 -0.21
N SER A 133 -33.42 -1.10 -1.32
CA SER A 133 -32.71 -1.11 -2.61
C SER A 133 -32.34 0.33 -2.96
N ILE A 134 -31.06 0.68 -2.88
CA ILE A 134 -30.54 1.79 -3.66
C ILE A 134 -30.72 1.36 -5.12
N ARG A 135 -31.73 1.89 -5.80
CA ARG A 135 -31.80 1.80 -7.26
C ARG A 135 -30.56 2.52 -7.79
N ALA A 136 -29.68 1.78 -8.44
CA ALA A 136 -28.68 2.37 -9.29
C ALA A 136 -29.41 3.06 -10.45
N GLU A 137 -29.74 4.34 -10.30
CA GLU A 137 -30.06 5.16 -11.46
C GLU A 137 -28.76 5.38 -12.23
N SER A 138 -28.67 4.67 -13.35
CA SER A 138 -27.67 4.86 -14.39
C SER A 138 -27.75 6.30 -14.91
N VAL A 139 -26.93 7.20 -14.38
CA VAL A 139 -26.57 8.44 -15.07
C VAL A 139 -25.41 8.15 -16.01
N CYS A 140 -25.76 7.55 -17.15
CA CYS A 140 -24.90 7.46 -18.32
C CYS A 140 -25.76 7.72 -19.55
N ALA A 141 -25.98 9.00 -19.88
CA ALA A 141 -26.40 9.44 -21.21
C ALA A 141 -26.04 10.92 -21.44
N GLY A 142 -25.21 11.18 -22.46
CA GLY A 142 -24.89 12.48 -23.04
C GLY A 142 -23.61 13.12 -22.46
N SER A 143 -22.52 13.37 -23.18
CA SER A 143 -22.33 13.54 -24.61
C SER A 143 -20.84 13.40 -24.97
N GLY A 144 -20.57 12.99 -26.21
CA GLY A 144 -19.28 13.23 -26.85
C GLY A 144 -18.50 11.97 -27.20
N ALA A 145 -18.73 11.49 -28.44
CA ALA A 145 -17.95 10.45 -29.07
C ALA A 145 -16.44 10.70 -28.97
N HIS A 146 -15.64 9.64 -28.88
CA HIS A 146 -14.50 9.29 -29.75
C HIS A 146 -14.10 7.85 -29.41
N SER A 147 -14.19 6.94 -30.39
CA SER A 147 -13.96 5.50 -30.23
C SER A 147 -12.48 5.15 -30.07
N PRO A 148 -12.15 4.06 -29.35
CA PRO A 148 -11.05 3.19 -29.73
C PRO A 148 -11.59 1.85 -30.22
N LEU A 149 -11.30 1.56 -31.49
CA LEU A 149 -11.37 0.23 -32.06
C LEU A 149 -10.38 -0.69 -31.34
N TRP A 150 -10.88 -1.65 -30.56
CA TRP A 150 -10.11 -2.86 -30.24
C TRP A 150 -11.01 -4.09 -30.38
N GLY A 151 -10.82 -4.80 -31.48
CA GLY A 151 -11.52 -6.05 -31.75
C GLY A 151 -11.36 -6.53 -33.18
N ARG A 152 -10.27 -7.25 -33.47
CA ARG A 152 -10.30 -8.39 -34.38
C ARG A 152 -9.20 -9.39 -34.04
N ARG A 153 -9.63 -10.63 -33.78
CA ARG A 153 -8.80 -11.83 -33.63
C ARG A 153 -8.22 -12.24 -35.00
N ALA A 154 -7.05 -12.85 -34.99
CA ALA A 154 -6.69 -13.90 -35.94
C ALA A 154 -5.74 -14.88 -35.24
N GLY A 155 -6.08 -16.16 -35.26
CA GLY A 155 -5.22 -17.23 -34.77
C GLY A 155 -4.22 -17.68 -35.84
N ALA A 156 -3.10 -18.22 -35.41
CA ALA A 156 -2.31 -19.19 -36.17
C ALA A 156 -1.48 -20.03 -35.19
N ARG A 157 -1.46 -21.34 -35.43
CA ARG A 157 -0.73 -22.36 -34.68
C ARG A 157 0.72 -22.48 -35.17
N SER A 158 1.54 -23.08 -34.30
CA SER A 158 2.63 -24.02 -34.61
C SER A 158 4.01 -23.46 -35.00
N GLY A 159 5.03 -23.83 -34.22
CA GLY A 159 6.41 -23.88 -34.67
C GLY A 159 7.45 -23.69 -33.56
N TYR A 160 7.79 -24.77 -32.82
CA TYR A 160 9.02 -24.81 -32.02
C TYR A 160 10.22 -25.06 -32.94
N PRO A 161 11.28 -24.23 -32.93
CA PRO A 161 12.55 -24.61 -33.52
C PRO A 161 13.37 -25.47 -32.54
N ARG A 162 13.85 -26.62 -33.06
CA ARG A 162 14.79 -27.54 -32.40
C ARG A 162 16.14 -26.88 -32.18
N SER A 163 16.71 -27.14 -31.01
CA SER A 163 18.09 -26.87 -30.61
C SER A 163 19.11 -27.63 -31.47
N ALA A 164 20.16 -26.94 -31.92
CA ALA A 164 21.34 -27.53 -32.56
C ALA A 164 22.40 -27.95 -31.52
N PRO A 165 23.21 -29.00 -31.77
CA PRO A 165 24.18 -29.52 -30.80
C PRO A 165 25.50 -28.73 -30.76
N ALA A 166 26.08 -28.64 -29.56
CA ALA A 166 27.38 -28.04 -29.28
C ALA A 166 28.54 -28.81 -29.94
N ARG A 167 29.43 -28.06 -30.61
CA ARG A 167 30.74 -28.56 -31.07
C ARG A 167 31.70 -28.66 -29.88
N ARG A 168 32.34 -29.83 -29.72
CA ARG A 168 33.53 -30.01 -28.88
C ARG A 168 34.72 -29.30 -29.55
N LEU A 169 35.43 -28.48 -28.79
CA LEU A 169 36.81 -28.13 -29.09
C LEU A 169 37.73 -29.17 -28.44
N ARG A 170 38.76 -29.56 -29.18
CA ARG A 170 39.83 -30.47 -28.76
C ARG A 170 40.82 -29.74 -27.85
#